data_AF-A0A7C1RRB6-F1
#
_entry.id   AF-A0A7C1RRB6-F1
#
_cell.length_a   1.000
_cell.length_b   1.000
_cell.length_c   1.000
_cell.angle_alpha   90.00
_cell.angle_beta   90.00
_cell.angle_gamma   90.00
#
_symmetry.space_group_name_H-M   'P 1'
#
loop_
_entity.id
_entity.type
_entity.pdbx_description
1 polymer ?
#
loop_
_entity_poly.entity_id
_entity_poly.type
_entity_poly.pdbx_seq_one_letter_code
_entity_poly.pdbx_strand_id
1 'polypeptide(L)' 'MKLILVRHGETEENKRREIMGQKQGTLSSLGIEQAKKVAQRLKDEKIDYIFSSDLARASDTAKEIHKFHQNPY' A
#
# COMPACT_ATOMS: atom_id res chain seq x y z
N MET A 1 -16.91 14.24 3.26
CA MET A 1 -16.01 13.12 3.63
C MET A 1 -15.80 12.25 2.40
N LYS A 2 -14.55 11.97 2.02
CA LYS A 2 -14.19 11.08 0.90
C LYS A 2 -13.39 9.91 1.48
N LEU A 3 -13.81 8.68 1.17
CA LEU A 3 -13.10 7.46 1.57
C LEU A 3 -12.46 6.83 0.33
N ILE A 4 -11.15 6.57 0.41
CA ILE A 4 -10.38 5.92 -0.65
C ILE A 4 -9.93 4.56 -0.11
N LEU A 5 -10.24 3.49 -0.84
CA LEU A 5 -9.86 2.12 -0.49
C LEU A 5 -8.76 1.64 -1.44
N VAL A 6 -7.65 1.18 -0.86
CA VAL A 6 -6.51 0.62 -1.60
C VAL A 6 -6.22 -0.76 -1.06
N ARG A 7 -6.19 -1.76 -1.94
CA ARG A 7 -5.66 -3.10 -1.60
C ARG A 7 -4.14 -3.08 -1.71
N HIS A 8 -3.46 -3.82 -0.84
CA HIS A 8 -2.01 -4.01 -0.93
C HIS A 8 -1.58 -4.50 -2.32
N GLY A 9 -0.36 -4.14 -2.75
CA GLY A 9 0.23 -4.66 -3.98
C GLY A 9 0.44 -6.18 -3.95
N GLU A 10 0.74 -6.76 -5.11
CA GLU A 10 1.09 -8.18 -5.22
C GLU A 10 2.22 -8.55 -4.24
N THR A 11 2.11 -9.73 -3.63
CA THR A 11 3.17 -10.30 -2.78
C THR A 11 3.87 -11.47 -3.46
N GLU A 12 5.10 -11.79 -3.04
CA GLU A 12 5.80 -12.99 -3.50
C GLU A 12 4.99 -14.28 -3.19
N GLU A 13 4.27 -14.30 -2.08
CA GLU A 13 3.32 -15.36 -1.72
C GLU A 13 2.15 -15.46 -2.73
N ASN A 14 1.63 -14.33 -3.22
CA ASN A 14 0.59 -14.35 -4.27
C ASN A 14 1.11 -14.99 -5.55
N LYS A 15 2.36 -14.69 -5.95
CA LYS A 15 2.99 -15.30 -7.14
C LYS A 15 3.11 -16.81 -6.99
N ARG A 16 3.47 -17.29 -5.80
CA ARG A 16 3.53 -18.72 -5.47
C ARG A 16 2.16 -19.36 -5.19
N ARG A 17 1.08 -18.58 -5.26
CA ARG A 17 -0.31 -19.00 -4.94
C ARG A 17 -0.45 -19.58 -3.53
N GLU A 18 0.32 -19.04 -2.59
CA GLU A 18 0.31 -19.47 -1.20
C GLU A 18 -0.76 -18.73 -0.40
N ILE A 19 -1.43 -19.46 0.49
CA ILE A 19 -2.36 -18.85 1.45
C ILE A 19 -1.54 -18.17 2.55
N MET A 20 -1.69 -16.86 2.66
CA MET A 20 -0.90 -16.02 3.55
C MET A 20 -1.55 -15.81 4.94
N GLY A 21 -2.89 -15.69 5.00
CA GLY A 21 -3.60 -15.37 6.24
C GLY A 21 -3.04 -14.10 6.92
N GLN A 22 -2.66 -14.25 8.19
CA GLN A 22 -2.08 -13.19 9.04
C GLN A 22 -0.54 -13.13 8.99
N LYS A 23 0.12 -13.87 8.09
CA LYS A 23 1.56 -13.70 7.86
C LYS A 23 1.81 -12.31 7.27
N GLN A 24 3.00 -11.75 7.47
CA GLN A 24 3.32 -10.38 7.06
C GLN A 24 3.22 -10.17 5.53
N GLY A 25 3.83 -11.08 4.76
CA GLY A 25 3.88 -11.01 3.30
C GLY A 25 4.87 -9.98 2.78
N THR A 26 5.57 -10.30 1.71
CA THR A 26 6.56 -9.40 1.09
C THR A 26 6.05 -8.94 -0.26
N LEU A 27 5.99 -7.63 -0.50
CA LEU A 27 5.63 -7.10 -1.81
C LEU A 27 6.62 -7.62 -2.87
N SER A 28 6.08 -8.12 -3.98
CA SER A 28 6.89 -8.49 -5.12
C SER A 28 7.44 -7.24 -5.82
N SER A 29 8.40 -7.40 -6.74
CA SER A 29 8.84 -6.29 -7.60
C SER A 29 7.65 -5.61 -8.30
N LEU A 30 6.68 -6.41 -8.77
CA LEU A 30 5.44 -5.89 -9.36
C LEU A 30 4.55 -5.20 -8.32
N GLY A 31 4.43 -5.75 -7.11
CA GLY A 31 3.70 -5.14 -6.01
C GLY A 31 4.23 -3.77 -5.60
N ILE A 32 5.56 -3.61 -5.59
CA ILE A 32 6.21 -2.32 -5.35
C ILE A 32 5.89 -1.33 -6.47
N GLU A 33 5.93 -1.75 -7.74
CA GLU A 33 5.53 -0.89 -8.86
C GLU A 33 4.06 -0.49 -8.80
N GLN A 34 3.18 -1.42 -8.41
CA GLN A 34 1.75 -1.14 -8.20
C GLN A 34 1.54 -0.10 -7.10
N ALA A 35 2.19 -0.26 -5.95
CA ALA A 35 2.14 0.70 -4.86
C ALA A 35 2.60 2.09 -5.30
N LYS A 36 3.72 2.17 -6.03
CA LYS A 36 4.23 3.43 -6.61
C LYS A 36 3.25 4.07 -7.60
N LYS A 37 2.60 3.28 -8.46
CA LYS A 37 1.60 3.78 -9.42
C LYS A 37 0.38 4.35 -8.71
N VAL A 38 -0.10 3.69 -7.65
CA VAL A 38 -1.20 4.22 -6.82
C VAL A 38 -0.77 5.52 -6.13
N ALA A 39 0.43 5.55 -5.54
CA ALA A 39 0.99 6.75 -4.93
C ALA A 39 1.02 7.93 -5.91
N GLN A 40 1.52 7.70 -7.13
CA GLN A 40 1.55 8.73 -8.18
C GLN A 40 0.15 9.17 -8.63
N ARG A 41 -0.82 8.26 -8.69
CA ARG A 41 -2.22 8.59 -9.02
C ARG A 41 -2.86 9.46 -7.95
N LEU A 42 -2.52 9.21 -6.69
CA LEU A 42 -3.13 9.90 -5.54
C LEU A 42 -2.35 11.15 -5.11
N LYS A 43 -1.17 11.43 -5.66
CA LYS A 43 -0.27 12.50 -5.19
C LYS A 43 -0.93 13.89 -5.06
N ASP A 44 -1.89 14.21 -5.93
CA ASP A 44 -2.57 15.52 -5.96
C ASP A 44 -3.91 15.52 -5.18
N GLU A 45 -4.32 14.36 -4.65
CA GLU A 45 -5.50 14.24 -3.80
C GLU A 45 -5.20 14.76 -2.39
N LYS A 46 -6.15 15.52 -1.82
CA LYS A 46 -6.06 15.91 -0.41
C LYS A 46 -6.39 14.70 0.47
N ILE A 47 -5.37 14.12 1.09
CA ILE A 47 -5.48 13.01 2.04
C ILE A 47 -4.99 13.49 3.40
N ASP A 48 -5.93 13.65 4.35
CA ASP A 48 -5.62 14.10 5.70
C ASP A 48 -5.10 12.96 6.59
N TYR A 49 -5.58 11.72 6.37
CA TYR A 49 -5.20 10.55 7.17
C TYR A 49 -5.05 9.29 6.29
N ILE A 50 -4.07 8.45 6.63
CA ILE A 50 -3.86 7.13 6.02
C ILE A 50 -3.90 6.08 7.12
N PHE A 51 -4.77 5.10 6.98
CA PHE A 51 -4.86 3.94 7.86
C PHE A 51 -4.45 2.68 7.09
N SER A 52 -3.77 1.77 7.78
CA SER A 52 -3.39 0.46 7.25
C SER A 52 -3.44 -0.58 8.34
N SER A 53 -3.51 -1.86 7.97
CA SER A 53 -3.26 -2.92 8.94
C SER A 53 -1.77 -2.96 9.32
N ASP A 54 -1.48 -3.69 10.40
CA ASP A 54 -0.12 -3.97 10.88
C ASP A 54 0.67 -4.93 9.98
N LEU A 55 0.03 -5.50 8.95
CA LEU A 55 0.67 -6.44 8.03
C LEU A 55 1.59 -5.73 7.03
N ALA A 56 2.83 -6.21 6.91
CA ALA A 56 3.90 -5.58 6.12
C ALA A 56 3.44 -5.20 4.71
N ARG A 57 2.84 -6.12 3.95
CA ARG A 57 2.31 -5.87 2.60
C ARG A 57 1.38 -4.65 2.49
N ALA A 58 0.51 -4.45 3.48
CA ALA A 58 -0.43 -3.33 3.51
C ALA A 58 0.26 -2.06 3.97
N SER A 59 1.08 -2.15 5.03
CA SER A 59 1.85 -1.03 5.55
C SER A 59 2.84 -0.48 4.52
N ASP A 60 3.51 -1.34 3.75
CA ASP A 60 4.50 -0.94 2.74
C ASP A 60 3.84 -0.31 1.52
N THR A 61 2.67 -0.81 1.11
CA THR A 61 1.85 -0.13 0.08
C THR A 61 1.43 1.27 0.56
N ALA A 62 1.00 1.39 1.82
CA ALA A 62 0.60 2.66 2.41
C ALA A 62 1.79 3.64 2.54
N LYS A 63 2.99 3.16 2.89
CA LYS A 63 4.21 3.97 2.96
C LYS A 63 4.56 4.59 1.61
N GLU A 64 4.41 3.87 0.50
CA GLU A 64 4.63 4.45 -0.84
C GLU A 64 3.67 5.61 -1.11
N ILE A 65 2.40 5.49 -0.73
CA ILE A 65 1.40 6.56 -0.86
C ILE A 65 1.77 7.74 0.05
N HIS A 66 2.12 7.46 1.31
CA HIS A 66 2.46 8.49 2.30
C HIS A 66 3.63 9.40 1.88
N LYS A 67 4.56 8.92 1.01
CA LYS A 67 5.65 9.76 0.47
C LYS A 67 5.18 11.06 -0.20
N PHE A 68 3.98 11.09 -0.78
CA PHE A 68 3.42 12.30 -1.39
C PHE A 68 2.49 13.09 -0.46
N HIS A 69 2.17 12.54 0.71
CA HIS A 69 1.24 13.11 1.68
C HIS A 69 1.90 13.23 3.06
N GLN A 70 3.16 13.67 3.08
CA GLN A 70 3.89 13.98 4.30
C GLN A 70 3.31 15.25 4.91
N ASN A 71 2.25 15.10 5.70
CA ASN A 71 1.72 16.21 6.46
C ASN A 71 2.57 16.38 7.73
N PRO A 72 3.13 17.56 8.01
CA PRO A 72 3.98 17.81 9.19
C PRO A 72 3.20 17.95 10.51
N TYR A 73 1.90 17.65 10.53
CA TYR A 73 1.03 17.76 11.70
C TYR A 73 0.56 16.40 12.18
#